data_AF-A0A4Q4W9D5-F1
#
_entry.id   AF-A0A4Q4W9D5-F1
#
_cell.length_a   1.000
_cell.length_b   1.000
_cell.length_c   1.000
_cell.angle_alpha   90.00
_cell.angle_beta   90.00
_cell.angle_gamma   90.00
#
_symmetry.space_group_name_H-M   'P 1'
#
loop_
_entity.id
_entity.type
_entity.pdbx_description
1 polymer ?
#
loop_
_entity_poly.entity_id
_entity_poly.type
_entity_poly.pdbx_seq_one_letter_code
_entity_poly.pdbx_strand_id
1 'polypeptide(L)'
;MSQILKFNDHRFVANRDIVPDHRNHHVTPIVQPRTYDAEPETDSFFGLVSAGGSQLVHVSRTEDELQRLGCFQSSWDEVYVTEFLQDKLDALSEDHDCWLKKGVAGLKVSLERNVTATLILDITLPACPVNITSAGNTFSIDFSTETYKVNGVSAFDLVLLTSIHLACMTLAFFVVYPIILVFSSAIVLCELIDRPLYQKRIEKWQATLYLVFFIPLLVAGMACGIAGMGTSNHFRTEHGIIGLATVILATIAVCLYFVEKRIGGWVFMHGRWHWTRKIISYVDMFVCQTILLVSGFALPDGIDDFGVMSLCGTNMISTSLAFSIGMIVAFIWNGAMAAMAVQWWLVRRASPDQPQSRIKMWVLKIFRQPS
;
A
#
# COMPACT_ATOMS: atom_id res chain seq x y z
N MET A 1 33.12 50.15 -13.95
CA MET A 1 33.65 49.48 -12.74
C MET A 1 32.50 48.67 -12.15
N SER A 2 32.23 47.45 -12.63
CA SER A 2 33.02 46.21 -12.59
C SER A 2 32.75 45.39 -11.31
N GLN A 3 32.44 44.11 -11.55
CA GLN A 3 32.41 42.94 -10.68
C GLN A 3 31.05 42.56 -10.07
N ILE A 4 30.28 41.62 -10.65
CA ILE A 4 30.50 40.20 -11.03
C ILE A 4 29.99 39.26 -9.93
N LEU A 5 28.84 38.64 -10.24
CA LEU A 5 28.28 37.42 -9.66
C LEU A 5 29.24 36.25 -9.89
N LYS A 6 29.62 35.53 -8.82
CA LYS A 6 30.16 34.16 -8.90
C LYS A 6 29.04 33.20 -8.53
N PHE A 7 28.39 32.64 -9.56
CA PHE A 7 27.61 31.41 -9.44
C PHE A 7 28.60 30.22 -9.47
N ASN A 8 28.46 29.32 -8.50
CA ASN A 8 29.27 28.12 -8.40
C ASN A 8 28.71 27.08 -9.37
N ASP A 9 29.59 26.59 -10.24
CA ASP A 9 29.33 25.72 -11.38
C ASP A 9 29.81 24.31 -10.98
N HIS A 10 28.92 23.41 -10.60
CA HIS A 10 29.25 21.98 -10.46
C HIS A 10 28.65 21.22 -11.64
N ARG A 11 29.54 20.99 -12.61
CA ARG A 11 29.30 20.21 -13.82
C ARG A 11 29.05 18.74 -13.49
N PHE A 12 28.02 18.23 -14.17
CA PHE A 12 27.87 16.84 -14.57
C PHE A 12 29.15 16.31 -15.22
N VAL A 13 29.72 15.24 -14.65
CA VAL A 13 30.65 14.36 -15.35
C VAL A 13 29.82 13.22 -15.93
N ALA A 14 29.68 13.23 -17.25
CA ALA A 14 29.20 12.11 -18.03
C ALA A 14 30.26 11.00 -17.97
N ASN A 15 29.90 9.82 -17.45
CA ASN A 15 30.71 8.62 -17.60
C ASN A 15 30.07 7.77 -18.70
N ARG A 16 30.70 7.81 -19.88
CA ARG A 16 30.43 6.89 -20.99
C ARG A 16 31.53 5.82 -20.98
N ASP A 17 31.13 4.64 -21.43
CA ASP A 17 31.95 3.52 -21.90
C ASP A 17 32.46 2.55 -20.83
N ILE A 18 31.55 1.66 -20.37
CA ILE A 18 31.93 0.33 -19.87
C ILE A 18 31.64 -0.67 -20.99
N VAL A 19 32.72 -1.11 -21.63
CA VAL A 19 32.80 -2.26 -22.53
C VAL A 19 32.57 -3.53 -21.70
N PRO A 20 31.72 -4.49 -22.11
CA PRO A 20 31.61 -5.76 -21.42
C PRO A 20 32.81 -6.64 -21.76
N ASP A 21 33.66 -6.93 -20.76
CA ASP A 21 34.69 -7.95 -20.83
C ASP A 21 34.04 -9.34 -20.81
N HIS A 22 34.33 -10.10 -21.86
CA HIS A 22 33.83 -11.43 -22.12
C HIS A 22 34.84 -12.42 -21.54
N ARG A 23 34.75 -12.74 -20.23
CA ARG A 23 35.51 -13.85 -19.64
C ARG A 23 34.72 -14.66 -18.62
N ASN A 24 34.37 -15.86 -19.07
CA ASN A 24 34.25 -17.12 -18.34
C ASN A 24 34.51 -17.06 -16.83
N HIS A 25 33.47 -17.28 -16.05
CA HIS A 25 33.53 -18.18 -14.90
C HIS A 25 32.19 -18.92 -14.76
N HIS A 26 32.19 -20.17 -15.21
CA HIS A 26 31.31 -21.20 -14.68
C HIS A 26 31.59 -21.33 -13.18
N VAL A 27 30.66 -20.90 -12.34
CA VAL A 27 30.56 -21.36 -10.95
C VAL A 27 29.12 -21.80 -10.76
N THR A 28 28.93 -23.11 -10.74
CA THR A 28 27.72 -23.78 -10.26
C THR A 28 27.58 -23.56 -8.76
N PRO A 29 26.41 -23.13 -8.24
CA PRO A 29 26.14 -23.26 -6.82
C PRO A 29 25.91 -24.74 -6.51
N ILE A 30 26.89 -25.37 -5.85
CA ILE A 30 26.69 -26.65 -5.18
C ILE A 30 25.87 -26.35 -3.92
N VAL A 31 24.60 -26.75 -3.94
CA VAL A 31 23.78 -26.83 -2.73
C VAL A 31 24.38 -27.93 -1.85
N GLN A 32 25.11 -27.55 -0.81
CA GLN A 32 25.48 -28.48 0.25
C GLN A 32 24.28 -28.63 1.21
N PRO A 33 23.87 -29.86 1.54
CA PRO A 33 22.85 -30.08 2.56
C PRO A 33 23.39 -29.64 3.92
N ARG A 34 22.66 -28.73 4.58
CA ARG A 34 22.93 -28.33 5.97
C ARG A 34 22.46 -29.46 6.88
N THR A 35 23.40 -30.20 7.46
CA THR A 35 23.13 -31.11 8.57
C THR A 35 22.84 -30.28 9.82
N TYR A 36 21.61 -30.36 10.32
CA TYR A 36 21.26 -29.88 11.66
C TYR A 36 21.40 -31.04 12.63
N ASP A 37 22.42 -30.98 13.48
CA ASP A 37 22.55 -31.84 14.65
C ASP A 37 21.52 -31.39 15.70
N ALA A 38 20.61 -32.29 16.06
CA ALA A 38 19.67 -32.10 17.16
C ALA A 38 20.19 -32.88 18.37
N GLU A 39 20.52 -32.16 19.46
CA GLU A 39 20.57 -32.75 20.80
C GLU A 39 19.38 -32.24 21.64
N PRO A 40 18.78 -33.09 22.51
CA PRO A 40 17.63 -32.73 23.31
C PRO A 40 18.04 -32.33 24.74
N GLU A 41 17.58 -31.18 25.22
CA GLU A 41 17.50 -30.92 26.66
C GLU A 41 16.04 -31.03 27.13
N THR A 42 15.82 -32.07 27.93
CA THR A 42 14.72 -32.23 28.85
C THR A 42 14.86 -31.26 30.03
N ASP A 43 13.78 -30.56 30.40
CA ASP A 43 13.27 -30.67 31.76
C ASP A 43 11.88 -30.02 31.95
N SER A 44 11.07 -30.78 32.66
CA SER A 44 9.69 -30.58 33.10
C SER A 44 9.55 -29.64 34.31
N PHE A 45 8.44 -28.88 34.43
CA PHE A 45 7.47 -29.00 35.55
C PHE A 45 6.26 -28.01 35.47
N PHE A 46 5.03 -28.59 35.56
CA PHE A 46 3.74 -28.18 36.21
C PHE A 46 3.29 -26.70 36.29
N GLY A 47 2.02 -26.27 36.14
CA GLY A 47 0.64 -26.83 36.03
C GLY A 47 -0.30 -25.61 35.70
N LEU A 48 -1.62 -25.64 35.46
CA LEU A 48 -2.73 -26.48 35.90
C LEU A 48 -3.98 -26.11 35.05
N VAL A 49 -4.66 -27.14 34.55
CA VAL A 49 -6.09 -27.34 34.18
C VAL A 49 -7.01 -26.14 33.86
N SER A 50 -7.65 -26.20 32.68
CA SER A 50 -9.11 -26.00 32.57
C SER A 50 -9.69 -26.98 31.56
N ALA A 51 -10.67 -27.76 32.02
CA ALA A 51 -11.37 -28.80 31.28
C ALA A 51 -12.62 -28.23 30.59
N GLY A 52 -12.87 -28.64 29.35
CA GLY A 52 -14.16 -28.41 28.71
C GLY A 52 -14.17 -28.69 27.21
N GLY A 53 -14.71 -29.85 26.83
CA GLY A 53 -15.21 -30.09 25.47
C GLY A 53 -14.39 -31.07 24.63
N SER A 54 -14.60 -32.37 24.85
CA SER A 54 -14.20 -33.41 23.91
C SER A 54 -15.02 -33.29 22.62
N GLN A 55 -14.48 -32.62 21.62
CA GLN A 55 -14.79 -32.91 20.22
C GLN A 55 -13.63 -33.75 19.68
N LEU A 56 -13.91 -35.04 19.50
CA LEU A 56 -13.07 -35.98 18.78
C LEU A 56 -12.88 -35.48 17.35
N VAL A 57 -11.80 -34.72 17.12
CA VAL A 57 -11.22 -34.53 15.79
C VAL A 57 -10.46 -35.81 15.46
N HIS A 58 -11.19 -36.79 14.95
CA HIS A 58 -10.62 -37.97 14.32
C HIS A 58 -10.84 -37.80 12.81
N VAL A 59 -10.10 -36.86 12.21
CA VAL A 59 -10.10 -36.60 10.76
C VAL A 59 -8.65 -36.50 10.28
N SER A 60 -8.33 -37.37 9.30
CA SER A 60 -7.32 -37.23 8.24
C SER A 60 -5.83 -37.45 8.45
N ARG A 61 -5.33 -38.11 9.51
CA ARG A 61 -3.90 -38.56 9.44
C ARG A 61 -3.68 -39.60 8.33
N THR A 62 -4.68 -40.45 8.06
CA THR A 62 -4.62 -41.51 7.05
C THR A 62 -5.00 -41.06 5.64
N GLU A 63 -5.84 -40.03 5.48
CA GLU A 63 -6.19 -39.49 4.15
C GLU A 63 -5.09 -38.57 3.62
N ASP A 64 -4.47 -37.75 4.47
CA ASP A 64 -3.33 -36.91 4.06
C ASP A 64 -2.11 -37.76 3.68
N GLU A 65 -1.84 -38.87 4.38
CA GLU A 65 -0.78 -39.81 4.00
C GLU A 65 -1.12 -40.60 2.72
N LEU A 66 -2.38 -41.03 2.52
CA LEU A 66 -2.77 -41.71 1.28
C LEU A 66 -2.75 -40.76 0.06
N GLN A 67 -3.14 -39.51 0.26
CA GLN A 67 -3.16 -38.49 -0.80
C GLN A 67 -1.73 -38.04 -1.15
N ARG A 68 -0.80 -38.03 -0.18
CA ARG A 68 0.64 -37.85 -0.42
C ARG A 68 1.28 -39.02 -1.17
N LEU A 69 0.91 -40.27 -0.84
CA LEU A 69 1.45 -41.48 -1.50
C LEU A 69 1.12 -41.58 -3.00
N GLY A 70 0.10 -40.87 -3.49
CA GLY A 70 -0.25 -40.80 -4.92
C GLY A 70 0.12 -39.50 -5.62
N CYS A 71 0.64 -38.51 -4.88
CA CYS A 71 0.94 -37.18 -5.42
C CYS A 71 2.34 -37.09 -6.02
N PHE A 72 3.31 -37.70 -5.33
CA PHE A 72 4.70 -37.78 -5.74
C PHE A 72 5.07 -39.23 -6.02
N GLN A 73 5.82 -39.47 -7.09
CA GLN A 73 6.25 -40.83 -7.44
C GLN A 73 7.36 -41.34 -6.52
N SER A 74 8.11 -40.43 -5.88
CA SER A 74 9.17 -40.74 -4.93
C SER A 74 9.20 -39.72 -3.78
N SER A 75 9.73 -40.11 -2.62
CA SER A 75 9.96 -39.18 -1.50
C SER A 75 11.02 -38.13 -1.81
N TRP A 76 11.93 -38.41 -2.75
CA TRP A 76 12.93 -37.45 -3.21
C TRP A 76 12.30 -36.36 -4.07
N ASP A 77 11.31 -36.71 -4.89
CA ASP A 77 10.55 -35.76 -5.72
C ASP A 77 9.78 -34.78 -4.81
N GLU A 78 9.18 -35.28 -3.74
CA GLU A 78 8.50 -34.45 -2.73
C GLU A 78 9.47 -33.45 -2.09
N VAL A 79 10.60 -33.91 -1.57
CA VAL A 79 11.59 -33.04 -0.92
C VAL A 79 12.14 -32.00 -1.91
N TYR A 80 12.55 -32.44 -3.11
CA TYR A 80 13.14 -31.53 -4.09
C TYR A 80 12.15 -30.46 -4.56
N VAL A 81 10.91 -30.84 -4.91
CA VAL A 81 9.91 -29.89 -5.39
C VAL A 81 9.49 -28.94 -4.29
N THR A 82 9.29 -29.43 -3.06
CA THR A 82 8.91 -28.57 -1.92
C THR A 82 10.03 -27.59 -1.56
N GLU A 83 11.30 -28.02 -1.51
CA GLU A 83 12.46 -27.14 -1.28
C GLU A 83 12.61 -26.10 -2.39
N PHE A 84 12.47 -26.50 -3.66
CA PHE A 84 12.52 -25.58 -4.78
C PHE A 84 11.40 -24.52 -4.73
N LEU A 85 10.17 -24.95 -4.44
CA LEU A 85 9.03 -24.05 -4.29
C LEU A 85 9.24 -23.08 -3.13
N GLN A 86 9.73 -23.57 -2.00
CA GLN A 86 10.04 -22.75 -0.84
C GLN A 86 11.10 -21.70 -1.18
N ASP A 87 12.23 -22.10 -1.77
CA ASP A 87 13.30 -21.20 -2.22
C ASP A 87 12.77 -20.11 -3.16
N LYS A 88 11.96 -20.47 -4.15
CA LYS A 88 11.44 -19.51 -5.14
C LYS A 88 10.39 -18.58 -4.57
N LEU A 89 9.55 -19.04 -3.65
CA LEU A 89 8.53 -18.21 -3.00
C LEU A 89 9.17 -17.28 -1.97
N ASP A 90 10.16 -17.74 -1.22
CA ASP A 90 10.90 -16.91 -0.28
C ASP A 90 11.72 -15.85 -1.02
N ALA A 91 12.43 -16.22 -2.09
CA ALA A 91 13.12 -15.26 -2.96
C ALA A 91 12.16 -14.23 -3.58
N LEU A 92 10.95 -14.65 -3.97
CA LEU A 92 9.94 -13.71 -4.48
C LEU A 92 9.48 -12.73 -3.39
N SER A 93 9.40 -13.17 -2.14
CA SER A 93 9.02 -12.32 -1.01
C SER A 93 10.15 -11.40 -0.55
N GLU A 94 11.41 -11.78 -0.70
CA GLU A 94 12.56 -10.99 -0.26
C GLU A 94 13.02 -10.01 -1.33
N ASP A 95 13.31 -10.50 -2.54
CA ASP A 95 13.95 -9.73 -3.60
C ASP A 95 12.96 -9.16 -4.62
N HIS A 96 11.67 -9.53 -4.56
CA HIS A 96 10.61 -9.10 -5.48
C HIS A 96 10.90 -9.40 -6.96
N ASP A 97 11.88 -10.27 -7.23
CA ASP A 97 12.34 -10.61 -8.57
C ASP A 97 11.30 -11.47 -9.29
N CYS A 98 10.58 -10.83 -10.20
CA CYS A 98 9.54 -11.49 -10.97
C CYS A 98 10.09 -12.40 -12.06
N TRP A 99 9.46 -13.55 -12.26
CA TRP A 99 9.82 -14.49 -13.34
C TRP A 99 9.36 -14.00 -14.72
N LEU A 100 10.07 -14.44 -15.76
CA LEU A 100 9.77 -14.09 -17.17
C LEU A 100 8.37 -14.55 -17.60
N LYS A 101 7.94 -15.72 -17.12
CA LYS A 101 6.57 -16.23 -17.24
C LYS A 101 5.90 -16.12 -15.88
N LYS A 102 4.65 -15.66 -15.86
CA LYS A 102 3.87 -15.42 -14.63
C LYS A 102 3.22 -16.69 -14.09
N GLY A 103 2.86 -16.68 -12.81
CA GLY A 103 2.06 -17.71 -12.18
C GLY A 103 2.71 -19.08 -12.16
N VAL A 104 1.88 -20.12 -12.05
CA VAL A 104 2.32 -21.52 -11.98
C VAL A 104 3.05 -21.94 -13.25
N ALA A 105 2.63 -21.45 -14.42
CA ALA A 105 3.31 -21.74 -15.69
C ALA A 105 4.77 -21.24 -15.69
N GLY A 106 5.05 -20.11 -15.04
CA GLY A 106 6.40 -19.62 -14.84
C GLY A 106 7.22 -20.51 -13.93
N LEU A 107 6.63 -20.85 -12.79
CA LEU A 107 7.25 -21.71 -11.79
C LEU A 107 7.56 -23.11 -12.34
N LYS A 108 6.64 -23.65 -13.15
CA LYS A 108 6.80 -24.91 -13.90
C LYS A 108 7.99 -24.88 -14.84
N VAL A 109 8.11 -23.83 -15.66
CA VAL A 109 9.24 -23.67 -16.58
C VAL A 109 10.57 -23.51 -15.81
N SER A 110 10.56 -22.79 -14.69
CA SER A 110 11.73 -22.64 -13.82
C SER A 110 12.14 -23.98 -13.19
N LEU A 111 11.17 -24.79 -12.75
CA LEU A 111 11.39 -26.12 -12.21
C LEU A 111 11.97 -27.05 -13.28
N GLU A 112 11.32 -27.16 -14.45
CA GLU A 112 11.77 -27.99 -15.58
C GLU A 112 13.20 -27.63 -16.01
N ARG A 113 13.53 -26.32 -16.05
CA ARG A 113 14.87 -25.85 -16.37
C ARG A 113 15.90 -26.24 -15.30
N ASN A 114 15.54 -26.16 -14.02
CA ASN A 114 16.42 -26.53 -12.92
C ASN A 114 16.72 -28.04 -12.93
N VAL A 115 15.67 -28.87 -13.14
CA VAL A 115 15.79 -30.33 -13.28
C VAL A 115 16.68 -30.70 -14.46
N THR A 116 16.45 -30.07 -15.63
CA THR A 116 17.29 -30.32 -16.83
C THR A 116 18.75 -29.96 -16.59
N ALA A 117 19.02 -28.91 -15.82
CA ALA A 117 20.38 -28.49 -15.48
C ALA A 117 21.06 -29.44 -14.48
N THR A 118 20.31 -30.18 -13.66
CA THR A 118 20.87 -31.05 -12.64
C THR A 118 21.26 -32.45 -13.14
N LEU A 119 20.97 -32.81 -14.40
CA LEU A 119 21.50 -33.97 -15.19
C LEU A 119 21.44 -35.38 -14.55
N ILE A 120 20.99 -35.51 -13.29
CA ILE A 120 21.19 -36.68 -12.43
C ILE A 120 19.86 -37.24 -11.92
N LEU A 121 18.75 -36.49 -11.97
CA LEU A 121 17.44 -36.95 -11.50
C LEU A 121 16.33 -36.77 -12.55
N ASP A 122 15.60 -37.85 -12.79
CA ASP A 122 14.33 -37.85 -13.52
C ASP A 122 13.21 -37.51 -12.53
N ILE A 123 13.00 -36.21 -12.29
CA ILE A 123 12.03 -35.71 -11.31
C ILE A 123 10.66 -35.61 -11.96
N THR A 124 9.65 -36.22 -11.33
CA THR A 124 8.27 -36.12 -11.81
C THR A 124 7.54 -34.95 -11.17
N LEU A 125 6.72 -34.24 -11.95
CA LEU A 125 5.87 -33.19 -11.41
C LEU A 125 4.74 -33.81 -10.59
N PRO A 126 4.36 -33.18 -9.47
CA PRO A 126 3.28 -33.68 -8.64
C PRO A 126 1.95 -33.67 -9.39
N ALA A 127 1.19 -34.76 -9.23
CA ALA A 127 -0.15 -34.90 -9.81
C ALA A 127 -1.24 -34.25 -8.94
N CYS A 128 -0.88 -33.75 -7.75
CA CYS A 128 -1.79 -33.11 -6.81
C CYS A 128 -1.31 -31.71 -6.39
N PRO A 129 -2.17 -30.88 -5.77
CA PRO A 129 -1.78 -29.57 -5.27
C PRO A 129 -0.76 -29.67 -4.12
N VAL A 130 0.33 -28.91 -4.23
CA VAL A 130 1.36 -28.81 -3.19
C VAL A 130 1.10 -27.56 -2.35
N ASN A 131 1.07 -27.73 -1.02
CA ASN A 131 0.87 -26.63 -0.09
C ASN A 131 2.20 -26.16 0.51
N ILE A 132 2.52 -24.88 0.33
CA ILE A 132 3.75 -24.25 0.82
C ILE A 132 3.39 -23.00 1.63
N THR A 133 4.07 -22.78 2.74
CA THR A 133 3.91 -21.58 3.55
C THR A 133 5.11 -20.67 3.39
N SER A 134 4.90 -19.46 2.87
CA SER A 134 5.95 -18.46 2.69
C SER A 134 5.44 -17.09 3.10
N ALA A 135 6.28 -16.33 3.81
CA ALA A 135 5.97 -14.99 4.32
C ALA A 135 4.58 -14.87 4.96
N GLY A 136 4.14 -15.87 5.75
CA GLY A 136 2.84 -15.91 6.44
C GLY A 136 1.62 -16.13 5.55
N ASN A 137 1.82 -16.43 4.26
CA ASN A 137 0.78 -16.86 3.33
C ASN A 137 0.89 -18.37 3.08
N THR A 138 -0.25 -19.01 2.80
CA THR A 138 -0.29 -20.42 2.37
C THR A 138 -0.63 -20.49 0.89
N PHE A 139 0.32 -20.96 0.09
CA PHE A 139 0.18 -21.17 -1.34
C PHE A 139 -0.17 -22.64 -1.60
N SER A 140 -1.26 -22.88 -2.31
CA SER A 140 -1.63 -24.20 -2.82
C SER A 140 -1.44 -24.18 -4.34
N ILE A 141 -0.47 -24.93 -4.85
CA ILE A 141 -0.03 -24.87 -6.26
C ILE A 141 -0.32 -26.19 -6.95
N ASP A 142 -1.10 -26.14 -8.02
CA ASP A 142 -1.43 -27.30 -8.85
C ASP A 142 -0.78 -27.15 -10.24
N PHE A 143 0.24 -27.97 -10.49
CA PHE A 143 0.96 -27.99 -11.77
C PHE A 143 0.20 -28.68 -12.91
N SER A 144 -0.79 -29.52 -12.60
CA SER A 144 -1.61 -30.22 -13.61
C SER A 144 -2.64 -29.28 -14.22
N THR A 145 -3.25 -28.42 -13.41
CA THR A 145 -4.25 -27.44 -13.85
C THR A 145 -3.67 -26.05 -14.09
N GLU A 146 -2.39 -25.85 -13.75
CA GLU A 146 -1.70 -24.55 -13.76
C GLU A 146 -2.41 -23.48 -12.90
N THR A 147 -3.10 -23.91 -11.85
CA THR A 147 -3.83 -23.03 -10.93
C THR A 147 -3.14 -22.93 -9.58
N TYR A 148 -3.35 -21.81 -8.91
CA TYR A 148 -2.91 -21.65 -7.53
C TYR A 148 -4.02 -21.04 -6.68
N LYS A 149 -3.91 -21.28 -5.37
CA LYS A 149 -4.71 -20.61 -4.35
C LYS A 149 -3.79 -19.97 -3.33
N VAL A 150 -4.17 -18.81 -2.83
CA VAL A 150 -3.47 -18.13 -1.74
C VAL A 150 -4.45 -17.96 -0.61
N ASN A 151 -4.13 -18.51 0.56
CA ASN A 151 -4.97 -18.43 1.76
C ASN A 151 -6.42 -18.90 1.50
N GLY A 152 -6.58 -19.94 0.68
CA GLY A 152 -7.87 -20.50 0.29
C GLY A 152 -8.60 -19.75 -0.83
N VAL A 153 -8.13 -18.60 -1.28
CA VAL A 153 -8.71 -17.80 -2.36
C VAL A 153 -8.14 -18.24 -3.71
N SER A 154 -8.98 -18.40 -4.72
CA SER A 154 -8.54 -18.77 -6.07
C SER A 154 -7.70 -17.67 -6.71
N ALA A 155 -6.76 -18.02 -7.59
CA ALA A 155 -5.96 -17.04 -8.33
C ALA A 155 -6.81 -15.95 -9.03
N PHE A 156 -7.93 -16.35 -9.63
CA PHE A 156 -8.82 -15.41 -10.30
C PHE A 156 -9.50 -14.45 -9.32
N ASP A 157 -10.07 -14.99 -8.24
CA ASP A 157 -10.75 -14.17 -7.23
C ASP A 157 -9.77 -13.24 -6.52
N LEU A 158 -8.55 -13.70 -6.24
CA LEU A 158 -7.47 -12.90 -5.65
C LEU A 158 -7.14 -11.71 -6.55
N VAL A 159 -6.87 -11.95 -7.84
CA VAL A 159 -6.55 -10.89 -8.81
C VAL A 159 -7.71 -9.91 -8.94
N LEU A 160 -8.95 -10.41 -9.01
CA LEU A 160 -10.14 -9.57 -9.14
C LEU A 160 -10.37 -8.69 -7.90
N LEU A 161 -10.37 -9.29 -6.70
CA LEU A 161 -10.60 -8.60 -5.43
C LEU A 161 -9.50 -7.56 -5.18
N THR A 162 -8.24 -7.92 -5.39
CA THR A 162 -7.12 -6.99 -5.20
C THR A 162 -7.09 -5.88 -6.24
N SER A 163 -7.51 -6.15 -7.49
CA SER A 163 -7.65 -5.11 -8.52
C SER A 163 -8.75 -4.10 -8.15
N ILE A 164 -9.89 -4.57 -7.64
CA ILE A 164 -10.97 -3.69 -7.16
C ILE A 164 -10.50 -2.90 -5.94
N HIS A 165 -9.81 -3.54 -4.99
CA HIS A 165 -9.19 -2.87 -3.84
C HIS A 165 -8.27 -1.73 -4.29
N LEU A 166 -7.31 -2.02 -5.16
CA LEU A 166 -6.35 -1.06 -5.70
C LEU A 166 -7.05 0.11 -6.38
N ALA A 167 -8.02 -0.17 -7.26
CA ALA A 167 -8.76 0.86 -7.98
C ALA A 167 -9.57 1.75 -7.03
N CYS A 168 -10.32 1.15 -6.09
CA CYS A 168 -11.14 1.89 -5.13
C CYS A 168 -10.28 2.77 -4.21
N MET A 169 -9.19 2.23 -3.65
CA MET A 169 -8.33 2.97 -2.73
C MET A 169 -7.55 4.08 -3.45
N THR A 170 -7.07 3.82 -4.67
CA THR A 170 -6.41 4.85 -5.49
C THR A 170 -7.36 5.99 -5.83
N LEU A 171 -8.58 5.67 -6.29
CA LEU A 171 -9.59 6.68 -6.59
C LEU A 171 -10.00 7.47 -5.34
N ALA A 172 -10.15 6.80 -4.19
CA ALA A 172 -10.51 7.47 -2.95
C ALA A 172 -9.40 8.44 -2.49
N PHE A 173 -8.17 7.96 -2.32
CA PHE A 173 -7.10 8.70 -1.65
C PHE A 173 -6.26 9.60 -2.55
N PHE A 174 -6.18 9.30 -3.85
CA PHE A 174 -5.33 10.06 -4.77
C PHE A 174 -6.10 10.86 -5.81
N VAL A 175 -7.43 10.68 -5.91
CA VAL A 175 -8.26 11.46 -6.82
C VAL A 175 -9.33 12.23 -6.05
N VAL A 176 -10.30 11.53 -5.47
CA VAL A 176 -11.47 12.15 -4.83
C VAL A 176 -11.05 13.00 -3.63
N TYR A 177 -10.24 12.45 -2.72
CA TYR A 177 -9.82 13.16 -1.51
C TYR A 177 -8.96 14.40 -1.80
N PRO A 178 -7.91 14.34 -2.64
CA PRO A 178 -7.18 15.52 -3.10
C PRO A 178 -8.08 16.61 -3.70
N ILE A 179 -9.07 16.25 -4.51
CA ILE A 179 -10.02 17.21 -5.09
C ILE A 179 -10.86 17.88 -3.98
N ILE A 180 -11.32 17.13 -2.98
CA ILE A 180 -12.05 17.67 -1.83
C ILE A 180 -11.18 18.70 -1.09
N LEU A 181 -9.91 18.38 -0.88
CA LEU A 181 -8.95 19.27 -0.20
C LEU A 181 -8.68 20.53 -1.01
N VAL A 182 -8.48 20.42 -2.33
CA VAL A 182 -8.33 21.58 -3.22
C VAL A 182 -9.56 22.49 -3.15
N PHE A 183 -10.78 21.94 -3.12
CA PHE A 183 -11.98 22.74 -2.92
C PHE A 183 -12.03 23.43 -1.56
N SER A 184 -11.56 22.76 -0.50
CA SER A 184 -11.47 23.34 0.84
C SER A 184 -10.49 24.52 0.85
N SER A 185 -9.30 24.32 0.30
CA SER A 185 -8.29 25.36 0.15
C SER A 185 -8.77 26.52 -0.71
N ALA A 186 -9.45 26.24 -1.82
CA ALA A 186 -9.95 27.28 -2.71
C ALA A 186 -10.92 28.23 -2.02
N ILE A 187 -11.83 27.73 -1.16
CA ILE A 187 -12.73 28.58 -0.38
C ILE A 187 -11.93 29.53 0.50
N VAL A 188 -10.98 29.01 1.28
CA VAL A 188 -10.18 29.80 2.23
C VAL A 188 -9.28 30.81 1.52
N LEU A 189 -8.64 30.43 0.40
CA LEU A 189 -7.82 31.35 -0.38
C LEU A 189 -8.65 32.48 -1.00
N CYS A 190 -9.84 32.17 -1.50
CA CYS A 190 -10.71 33.17 -2.11
C CYS A 190 -11.31 34.15 -1.09
N GLU A 191 -11.59 33.69 0.13
CA GLU A 191 -11.93 34.56 1.26
C GLU A 191 -10.77 35.50 1.59
N LEU A 192 -9.52 35.02 1.53
CA LEU A 192 -8.34 35.83 1.79
C LEU A 192 -8.09 36.93 0.75
N ILE A 193 -8.55 36.74 -0.49
CA ILE A 193 -8.41 37.70 -1.61
C ILE A 193 -9.65 38.62 -1.70
N ASP A 194 -10.59 38.53 -0.77
CA ASP A 194 -11.86 39.29 -0.76
C ASP A 194 -12.68 39.08 -2.04
N ARG A 195 -12.57 37.87 -2.62
CA ARG A 195 -13.26 37.41 -3.83
C ARG A 195 -13.98 36.10 -3.52
N PRO A 196 -15.02 36.11 -2.68
CA PRO A 196 -15.68 34.88 -2.26
C PRO A 196 -16.27 34.15 -3.47
N LEU A 197 -15.73 32.98 -3.79
CA LEU A 197 -16.32 32.07 -4.77
C LEU A 197 -17.67 31.55 -4.25
N TYR A 198 -18.46 30.91 -5.11
CA TYR A 198 -19.78 30.32 -4.79
C TYR A 198 -19.71 29.27 -3.67
N GLN A 199 -19.54 29.70 -2.42
CA GLN A 199 -19.23 28.86 -1.26
C GLN A 199 -20.29 27.79 -1.04
N LYS A 200 -21.58 28.17 -1.05
CA LYS A 200 -22.70 27.22 -0.92
C LYS A 200 -22.70 26.14 -2.00
N ARG A 201 -22.20 26.44 -3.20
CA ARG A 201 -22.11 25.46 -4.29
C ARG A 201 -20.95 24.51 -4.04
N ILE A 202 -19.78 25.03 -3.67
CA ILE A 202 -18.58 24.22 -3.38
C ILE A 202 -18.83 23.31 -2.18
N GLU A 203 -19.44 23.81 -1.09
CA GLU A 203 -19.78 23.01 0.09
C GLU A 203 -20.75 21.86 -0.22
N LYS A 204 -21.68 22.07 -1.16
CA LYS A 204 -22.56 20.99 -1.67
C LYS A 204 -21.75 19.94 -2.42
N TRP A 205 -20.86 20.36 -3.32
CA TRP A 205 -19.99 19.45 -4.05
C TRP A 205 -19.07 18.66 -3.13
N GLN A 206 -18.47 19.29 -2.11
CA GLN A 206 -17.66 18.59 -1.11
C GLN A 206 -18.47 17.54 -0.36
N ALA A 207 -19.69 17.86 0.07
CA ALA A 207 -20.55 16.90 0.74
C ALA A 207 -20.92 15.72 -0.17
N THR A 208 -21.20 15.99 -1.45
CA THR A 208 -21.44 14.95 -2.46
C THR A 208 -20.20 14.09 -2.66
N LEU A 209 -19.02 14.68 -2.80
CA LEU A 209 -17.76 13.95 -2.97
C LEU A 209 -17.47 13.04 -1.77
N TYR A 210 -17.73 13.49 -0.54
CA TYR A 210 -17.60 12.64 0.64
C TYR A 210 -18.60 11.49 0.66
N LEU A 211 -19.90 11.80 0.54
CA LEU A 211 -20.98 10.83 0.77
C LEU A 211 -21.17 9.84 -0.39
N VAL A 212 -21.04 10.30 -1.63
CA VAL A 212 -21.35 9.51 -2.83
C VAL A 212 -20.13 8.80 -3.38
N PHE A 213 -18.93 9.36 -3.19
CA PHE A 213 -17.71 8.83 -3.78
C PHE A 213 -16.72 8.33 -2.72
N PHE A 214 -16.23 9.20 -1.84
CA PHE A 214 -15.13 8.86 -0.93
C PHE A 214 -15.49 7.72 0.03
N ILE A 215 -16.59 7.84 0.78
CA ILE A 215 -17.00 6.82 1.76
C ILE A 215 -17.31 5.48 1.08
N PRO A 216 -18.12 5.40 -0.01
CA PRO A 216 -18.37 4.13 -0.68
C PRO A 216 -17.11 3.48 -1.23
N LEU A 217 -16.19 4.26 -1.84
CA LEU A 217 -14.92 3.74 -2.35
C LEU A 217 -14.03 3.22 -1.21
N LEU A 218 -13.98 3.93 -0.09
CA LEU A 218 -13.22 3.52 1.10
C LEU A 218 -13.74 2.19 1.65
N VAL A 219 -15.05 2.05 1.80
CA VAL A 219 -15.68 0.82 2.31
C VAL A 219 -15.50 -0.34 1.33
N ALA A 220 -15.77 -0.13 0.04
CA ALA A 220 -15.60 -1.16 -0.98
C ALA A 220 -14.13 -1.62 -1.08
N GLY A 221 -13.19 -0.66 -1.11
CA GLY A 221 -11.76 -0.95 -1.11
C GLY A 221 -11.36 -1.78 0.10
N MET A 222 -11.71 -1.36 1.31
CA MET A 222 -11.41 -2.11 2.54
C MET A 222 -12.02 -3.51 2.55
N ALA A 223 -13.29 -3.65 2.16
CA ALA A 223 -13.96 -4.95 2.12
C ALA A 223 -13.29 -5.90 1.12
N CYS A 224 -12.93 -5.42 -0.07
CA CYS A 224 -12.23 -6.21 -1.07
C CYS A 224 -10.81 -6.60 -0.61
N GLY A 225 -10.08 -5.71 0.07
CA GLY A 225 -8.75 -6.00 0.61
C GLY A 225 -8.79 -7.09 1.70
N ILE A 226 -9.74 -6.99 2.63
CA ILE A 226 -9.95 -8.02 3.66
C ILE A 226 -10.34 -9.36 3.03
N ALA A 227 -11.28 -9.35 2.07
CA ALA A 227 -11.72 -10.56 1.38
C ALA A 227 -10.58 -11.21 0.56
N GLY A 228 -9.76 -10.41 -0.12
CA GLY A 228 -8.63 -10.89 -0.92
C GLY A 228 -7.56 -11.60 -0.09
N MET A 229 -7.38 -11.23 1.18
CA MET A 229 -6.43 -11.87 2.08
C MET A 229 -6.82 -13.31 2.47
N GLY A 230 -8.10 -13.67 2.34
CA GLY A 230 -8.60 -15.01 2.63
C GLY A 230 -8.47 -15.42 4.10
N THR A 231 -7.98 -16.62 4.34
CA THR A 231 -7.85 -17.20 5.70
C THR A 231 -6.57 -16.84 6.43
N SER A 232 -5.68 -16.01 5.86
CA SER A 232 -4.47 -15.56 6.55
C SER A 232 -4.78 -14.51 7.61
N ASN A 233 -3.87 -14.35 8.57
CA ASN A 233 -3.97 -13.31 9.58
C ASN A 233 -3.99 -11.93 8.90
N HIS A 234 -5.08 -11.18 9.10
CA HIS A 234 -5.22 -9.82 8.59
C HIS A 234 -4.28 -8.84 9.31
N PHE A 235 -3.92 -7.74 8.63
CA PHE A 235 -3.13 -6.62 9.18
C PHE A 235 -1.74 -7.00 9.73
N ARG A 236 -1.11 -8.04 9.16
CA ARG A 236 0.26 -8.45 9.52
C ARG A 236 1.34 -7.84 8.62
N THR A 237 0.99 -7.44 7.41
CA THR A 237 1.94 -6.83 6.46
C THR A 237 2.09 -5.34 6.77
N GLU A 238 3.22 -4.76 6.35
CA GLU A 238 3.46 -3.32 6.48
C GLU A 238 2.31 -2.53 5.81
N HIS A 239 1.92 -2.96 4.61
CA HIS A 239 0.80 -2.41 3.87
C HIS A 239 -0.51 -2.49 4.66
N GLY A 240 -0.80 -3.64 5.27
CA GLY A 240 -1.99 -3.82 6.09
C GLY A 240 -2.06 -2.85 7.27
N ILE A 241 -0.94 -2.64 7.96
CA ILE A 241 -0.85 -1.75 9.14
C ILE A 241 -0.97 -0.28 8.71
N ILE A 242 -0.16 0.13 7.73
CA ILE A 242 -0.11 1.51 7.21
C ILE A 242 -1.46 1.87 6.56
N GLY A 243 -2.03 0.95 5.78
CA GLY A 243 -3.35 1.08 5.14
C GLY A 243 -4.47 1.25 6.16
N LEU A 244 -4.50 0.42 7.21
CA LEU A 244 -5.50 0.53 8.29
C LEU A 244 -5.37 1.87 9.02
N ALA A 245 -4.15 2.29 9.37
CA ALA A 245 -3.92 3.58 10.00
C ALA A 245 -4.43 4.74 9.12
N THR A 246 -4.20 4.65 7.80
CA THR A 246 -4.69 5.64 6.83
C THR A 246 -6.22 5.69 6.81
N VAL A 247 -6.90 4.55 6.83
CA VAL A 247 -8.37 4.46 6.86
C VAL A 247 -8.96 5.01 8.16
N ILE A 248 -8.31 4.76 9.29
CA ILE A 248 -8.71 5.33 10.59
C ILE A 248 -8.61 6.86 10.54
N LEU A 249 -7.47 7.39 10.08
CA LEU A 249 -7.28 8.83 9.92
C LEU A 249 -8.31 9.43 8.96
N ALA A 250 -8.59 8.76 7.84
CA ALA A 250 -9.60 9.18 6.88
C ALA A 250 -11.00 9.25 7.52
N THR A 251 -11.35 8.26 8.34
CA THR A 251 -12.61 8.23 9.09
C THR A 251 -12.69 9.40 10.06
N ILE A 252 -11.59 9.72 10.75
CA ILE A 252 -11.49 10.89 11.62
C ILE A 252 -11.69 12.19 10.81
N ALA A 253 -11.02 12.34 9.66
CA ALA A 253 -11.17 13.52 8.78
C ALA A 253 -12.61 13.71 8.30
N VAL A 254 -13.29 12.64 7.88
CA VAL A 254 -14.71 12.67 7.51
C VAL A 254 -15.57 13.12 8.69
N CYS A 255 -15.33 12.58 9.88
CA CYS A 255 -16.04 12.99 11.10
C CYS A 255 -15.80 14.47 11.42
N LEU A 256 -14.56 14.95 11.35
CA LEU A 256 -14.21 16.36 11.57
C LEU A 256 -14.94 17.28 10.58
N TYR A 257 -14.98 16.92 9.29
CA TYR A 257 -15.73 17.67 8.28
C TYR A 257 -17.22 17.85 8.65
N PHE A 258 -17.90 16.77 9.05
CA PHE A 258 -19.30 16.86 9.44
C PHE A 258 -19.52 17.62 10.76
N VAL A 259 -18.60 17.45 11.72
CA VAL A 259 -18.62 18.16 12.99
C VAL A 259 -18.46 19.67 12.77
N GLU A 260 -17.48 20.10 11.98
CA GLU A 260 -17.28 21.51 11.62
C GLU A 260 -18.51 22.10 10.93
N LYS A 261 -19.09 21.37 9.97
CA LYS A 261 -20.30 21.80 9.27
C LYS A 261 -21.50 21.98 10.21
N ARG A 262 -21.64 21.10 11.21
CA ARG A 262 -22.72 21.18 12.20
C ARG A 262 -22.50 22.32 13.20
N ILE A 263 -21.26 22.50 13.67
CA ILE A 263 -20.88 23.57 14.61
C ILE A 263 -21.00 24.95 13.96
N GLY A 264 -20.66 25.08 12.66
CA GLY A 264 -20.78 26.34 11.93
C GLY A 264 -22.19 26.95 11.97
N GLY A 265 -23.24 26.13 12.10
CA GLY A 265 -24.61 26.58 12.30
C GLY A 265 -24.92 27.09 13.72
N TRP A 266 -24.13 26.71 14.73
CA TRP A 266 -24.36 27.01 16.15
C TRP A 266 -23.48 28.17 16.68
N VAL A 267 -22.38 28.49 16.00
CA VAL A 267 -21.38 29.49 16.42
C VAL A 267 -21.90 30.94 16.39
N PHE A 268 -23.07 31.20 15.81
CA PHE A 268 -23.68 32.53 15.87
C PHE A 268 -24.07 32.98 17.30
N MET A 269 -24.02 32.09 18.31
CA MET A 269 -24.48 32.41 19.67
C MET A 269 -23.43 32.59 20.78
N HIS A 270 -22.18 32.09 20.72
CA HIS A 270 -21.28 32.12 21.90
C HIS A 270 -19.78 32.30 21.56
N GLY A 271 -19.18 33.41 22.01
CA GLY A 271 -17.77 33.77 21.76
C GLY A 271 -16.70 32.80 22.29
N ARG A 272 -17.03 31.90 23.22
CA ARG A 272 -16.12 30.85 23.73
C ARG A 272 -15.76 29.79 22.67
N TRP A 273 -16.60 29.64 21.64
CA TRP A 273 -16.44 28.64 20.58
C TRP A 273 -15.42 29.00 19.50
N HIS A 274 -14.93 30.24 19.47
CA HIS A 274 -13.95 30.68 18.48
C HIS A 274 -12.60 29.94 18.61
N TRP A 275 -12.11 29.74 19.84
CA TRP A 275 -10.84 29.03 20.07
C TRP A 275 -10.92 27.55 19.71
N THR A 276 -12.03 26.89 20.07
CA THR A 276 -12.30 25.50 19.72
C THR A 276 -12.33 25.30 18.20
N ARG A 277 -13.00 26.18 17.46
CA ARG A 277 -13.02 26.13 15.98
C ARG A 277 -11.61 26.28 15.37
N LYS A 278 -10.78 27.16 15.95
CA LYS A 278 -9.38 27.35 15.51
C LYS A 278 -8.56 26.08 15.73
N ILE A 279 -8.73 25.39 16.87
CA ILE A 279 -8.05 24.10 17.14
C ILE A 279 -8.52 23.02 16.17
N ILE A 280 -9.84 22.87 15.98
CA ILE A 280 -10.38 21.84 15.08
C ILE A 280 -9.81 22.02 13.67
N SER A 281 -9.78 23.25 13.15
CA SER A 281 -9.22 23.52 11.83
C SER A 281 -7.71 23.21 11.73
N TYR A 282 -6.92 23.43 12.79
CA TYR A 282 -5.52 23.02 12.81
C TYR A 282 -5.34 21.51 12.85
N VAL A 283 -6.16 20.81 13.63
CA VAL A 283 -6.14 19.35 13.73
C VAL A 283 -6.56 18.74 12.39
N ASP A 284 -7.64 19.24 11.78
CA ASP A 284 -8.12 18.82 10.46
C ASP A 284 -7.01 18.96 9.40
N MET A 285 -6.33 20.11 9.37
CA MET A 285 -5.21 20.33 8.46
C MET A 285 -4.06 19.34 8.67
N PHE A 286 -3.69 19.07 9.93
CA PHE A 286 -2.65 18.10 10.26
C PHE A 286 -3.04 16.69 9.83
N VAL A 287 -4.24 16.25 10.19
CA VAL A 287 -4.78 14.93 9.82
C VAL A 287 -4.83 14.78 8.30
N CYS A 288 -5.30 15.78 7.56
CA CYS A 288 -5.35 15.75 6.10
C CYS A 288 -3.96 15.56 5.46
N GLN A 289 -2.95 16.28 5.95
CA GLN A 289 -1.57 16.15 5.47
C GLN A 289 -0.97 14.79 5.82
N THR A 290 -1.22 14.28 7.02
CA THR A 290 -0.77 12.94 7.41
C THR A 290 -1.40 11.86 6.52
N ILE A 291 -2.69 11.96 6.20
CA ILE A 291 -3.36 11.02 5.28
C ILE A 291 -2.68 11.02 3.92
N LEU A 292 -2.45 12.20 3.34
CA LEU A 292 -1.79 12.31 2.02
C LEU A 292 -0.39 11.70 2.06
N LEU A 293 0.40 11.98 3.09
CA LEU A 293 1.75 11.45 3.23
C LEU A 293 1.76 9.92 3.39
N VAL A 294 0.98 9.39 4.33
CA VAL A 294 0.96 7.96 4.66
C VAL A 294 0.36 7.14 3.52
N SER A 295 -0.68 7.65 2.84
CA SER A 295 -1.23 6.99 1.65
C SER A 295 -0.20 6.85 0.52
N GLY A 296 0.74 7.79 0.40
CA GLY A 296 1.84 7.74 -0.57
C GLY A 296 2.81 6.56 -0.36
N PHE A 297 2.93 6.05 0.88
CA PHE A 297 3.70 4.84 1.18
C PHE A 297 2.84 3.58 1.03
N ALA A 298 1.57 3.63 1.41
CA ALA A 298 0.68 2.47 1.34
C ALA A 298 0.44 1.97 -0.10
N LEU A 299 0.44 2.87 -1.09
CA LEU A 299 0.12 2.50 -2.47
C LEU A 299 1.23 1.65 -3.14
N PRO A 300 2.52 2.06 -3.16
CA PRO A 300 3.60 1.21 -3.69
C PRO A 300 3.72 -0.12 -2.95
N ASP A 301 3.69 -0.08 -1.62
CA ASP A 301 3.79 -1.25 -0.75
C ASP A 301 2.68 -2.28 -1.03
N GLY A 302 1.46 -1.81 -1.29
CA GLY A 302 0.35 -2.69 -1.69
C GLY A 302 0.48 -3.29 -3.09
N ILE A 303 1.19 -2.62 -4.01
CA ILE A 303 1.48 -3.17 -5.35
C ILE A 303 2.53 -4.28 -5.24
N ASP A 304 3.53 -4.09 -4.38
CA ASP A 304 4.57 -5.08 -4.12
C ASP A 304 3.98 -6.34 -3.46
N ASP A 305 3.16 -6.17 -2.41
CA ASP A 305 2.38 -7.26 -1.78
C ASP A 305 1.53 -8.02 -2.81
N PHE A 306 0.88 -7.30 -3.74
CA PHE A 306 0.10 -7.93 -4.81
C PHE A 306 0.98 -8.71 -5.79
N GLY A 307 2.17 -8.22 -6.12
CA GLY A 307 3.14 -8.91 -6.98
C GLY A 307 3.55 -10.27 -6.42
N VAL A 308 3.84 -10.32 -5.12
CA VAL A 308 4.20 -11.54 -4.38
C VAL A 308 3.03 -12.51 -4.32
N MET A 309 1.86 -12.04 -3.85
CA MET A 309 0.68 -12.89 -3.70
C MET A 309 0.14 -13.42 -5.03
N SER A 310 0.28 -12.66 -6.12
CA SER A 310 -0.21 -13.07 -7.44
C SER A 310 0.78 -13.89 -8.27
N LEU A 311 1.93 -14.26 -7.69
CA LEU A 311 3.03 -14.96 -8.37
C LEU A 311 3.45 -14.21 -9.65
N CYS A 312 3.89 -12.96 -9.48
CA CYS A 312 4.30 -12.05 -10.57
C CYS A 312 3.15 -11.57 -11.47
N GLY A 313 1.92 -11.50 -10.95
CA GLY A 313 0.74 -11.08 -11.70
C GLY A 313 0.70 -9.59 -12.09
N THR A 314 1.50 -8.74 -11.44
CA THR A 314 1.63 -7.31 -11.71
C THR A 314 2.16 -6.98 -13.12
N ASN A 315 2.85 -7.93 -13.77
CA ASN A 315 3.39 -7.78 -15.13
C ASN A 315 2.33 -7.72 -16.25
N MET A 316 1.04 -7.71 -15.93
CA MET A 316 -0.05 -7.62 -16.93
C MET A 316 -0.21 -6.22 -17.54
N ILE A 317 0.24 -5.17 -16.85
CA ILE A 317 0.03 -3.78 -17.29
C ILE A 317 1.27 -3.28 -18.02
N SER A 318 1.07 -2.62 -19.17
CA SER A 318 2.17 -1.97 -19.89
C SER A 318 2.84 -0.94 -18.99
N THR A 319 4.18 -1.00 -18.88
CA THR A 319 4.97 -0.08 -18.07
C THR A 319 4.73 1.39 -18.44
N SER A 320 4.50 1.69 -19.72
CA SER A 320 4.19 3.04 -20.19
C SER A 320 2.81 3.52 -19.72
N LEU A 321 1.82 2.63 -19.70
CA LEU A 321 0.47 2.94 -19.21
C LEU A 321 0.48 3.16 -17.70
N ALA A 322 1.12 2.25 -16.95
CA ALA A 322 1.28 2.36 -15.50
C ALA A 322 1.98 3.67 -15.13
N PHE A 323 3.07 4.00 -15.82
CA PHE A 323 3.79 5.25 -15.64
C PHE A 323 2.92 6.48 -15.94
N SER A 324 2.19 6.48 -17.07
CA SER A 324 1.34 7.61 -17.45
C SER A 324 0.20 7.86 -16.45
N ILE A 325 -0.49 6.79 -16.02
CA ILE A 325 -1.55 6.89 -15.01
C ILE A 325 -0.94 7.33 -13.66
N GLY A 326 0.18 6.73 -13.26
CA GLY A 326 0.90 7.10 -12.04
C GLY A 326 1.27 8.58 -12.00
N MET A 327 1.74 9.14 -13.11
CA MET A 327 2.05 10.57 -13.21
C MET A 327 0.80 11.45 -13.03
N ILE A 328 -0.33 11.11 -13.66
CA ILE A 328 -1.58 11.87 -13.48
C ILE A 328 -2.02 11.87 -12.01
N VAL A 329 -2.00 10.70 -11.39
CA VAL A 329 -2.35 10.50 -9.97
C VAL A 329 -1.40 11.32 -9.08
N ALA A 330 -0.09 11.25 -9.34
CA ALA A 330 0.92 12.02 -8.61
C ALA A 330 0.74 13.53 -8.77
N PHE A 331 0.36 14.03 -9.95
CA PHE A 331 0.10 15.46 -10.16
C PHE A 331 -1.08 15.95 -9.32
N ILE A 332 -2.18 15.19 -9.29
CA ILE A 332 -3.37 15.54 -8.49
C ILE A 332 -3.02 15.56 -7.00
N TRP A 333 -2.33 14.52 -6.53
CA TRP A 333 -1.90 14.37 -5.14
C TRP A 333 -0.94 15.49 -4.71
N ASN A 334 0.12 15.76 -5.49
CA ASN A 334 1.06 16.85 -5.22
C ASN A 334 0.38 18.23 -5.26
N GLY A 335 -0.54 18.44 -6.20
CA GLY A 335 -1.33 19.67 -6.31
C GLY A 335 -2.15 19.95 -5.04
N ALA A 336 -2.79 18.92 -4.47
CA ALA A 336 -3.53 19.06 -3.22
C ALA A 336 -2.63 19.33 -2.03
N MET A 337 -1.51 18.60 -1.90
CA MET A 337 -0.52 18.87 -0.83
C MET A 337 -0.02 20.32 -0.89
N ALA A 338 0.34 20.79 -2.08
CA ALA A 338 0.82 22.16 -2.29
C ALA A 338 -0.26 23.21 -1.98
N ALA A 339 -1.50 23.00 -2.46
CA ALA A 339 -2.61 23.92 -2.19
C ALA A 339 -2.88 24.08 -0.68
N MET A 340 -2.89 22.95 0.03
CA MET A 340 -3.07 22.94 1.48
C MET A 340 -1.88 23.63 2.19
N ALA A 341 -0.64 23.34 1.81
CA ALA A 341 0.53 23.99 2.40
C ALA A 341 0.52 25.51 2.19
N VAL A 342 0.16 25.96 0.99
CA VAL A 342 0.01 27.39 0.66
C VAL A 342 -1.10 28.04 1.48
N GLN A 343 -2.26 27.40 1.60
CA GLN A 343 -3.35 27.87 2.45
C GLN A 343 -2.88 28.09 3.89
N TRP A 344 -2.24 27.09 4.48
CA TRP A 344 -1.77 27.17 5.87
C TRP A 344 -0.75 28.28 6.06
N TRP A 345 0.18 28.43 5.12
CA TRP A 345 1.18 29.50 5.16
C TRP A 345 0.54 30.90 5.07
N LEU A 346 -0.40 31.08 4.13
CA LEU A 346 -1.11 32.34 3.93
C LEU A 346 -1.99 32.73 5.12
N VAL A 347 -2.76 31.79 5.66
CA VAL A 347 -3.63 32.03 6.83
C VAL A 347 -2.80 32.48 8.03
N ARG A 348 -1.60 31.91 8.24
CA ARG A 348 -0.70 32.35 9.31
C ARG A 348 -0.16 33.76 9.10
N ARG A 349 0.11 34.17 7.85
CA ARG A 349 0.59 35.53 7.54
C ARG A 349 -0.52 36.57 7.61
N ALA A 350 -1.75 36.19 7.30
CA ALA A 350 -2.90 37.09 7.32
C ALA A 350 -3.55 37.22 8.72
N SER A 351 -3.44 36.20 9.59
CA SER A 351 -4.02 36.24 10.93
C SER A 351 -3.35 37.33 11.79
N PRO A 352 -4.07 38.37 12.24
CA PRO A 352 -3.52 39.57 12.90
C PRO A 352 -3.13 39.36 14.37
N ASP A 353 -2.71 38.15 14.76
CA ASP A 353 -2.26 37.84 16.12
C ASP A 353 -0.81 38.30 16.40
N GLN A 354 -0.16 39.00 15.45
CA GLN A 354 1.02 39.80 15.75
C GLN A 354 0.60 41.22 16.20
N PRO A 355 0.96 41.66 17.42
CA PRO A 355 0.61 42.99 17.95
C PRO A 355 1.14 44.16 17.09
N GLN A 356 2.07 43.92 16.17
CA GLN A 356 2.59 44.91 15.22
C GLN A 356 1.70 45.17 13.99
N SER A 357 0.73 44.30 13.68
CA SER A 357 -0.05 44.37 12.43
C SER A 357 -1.26 45.32 12.49
N ARG A 358 -1.83 45.54 13.68
CA ARG A 358 -2.95 46.49 13.86
C ARG A 358 -2.55 47.94 13.57
N ILE A 359 -1.29 48.31 13.81
CA ILE A 359 -0.78 49.66 13.53
C ILE A 359 -0.62 49.85 12.01
N LYS A 360 -0.15 48.84 11.27
CA LYS A 360 0.06 48.96 9.80
C LYS A 360 -1.23 48.99 8.98
N MET A 361 -2.27 48.24 9.38
CA MET A 361 -3.56 48.27 8.65
C MET A 361 -4.34 49.58 8.84
N TRP A 362 -4.25 50.22 10.02
CA TRP A 362 -4.86 51.53 10.25
C TRP A 362 -4.18 52.63 9.44
N VAL A 363 -2.84 52.60 9.37
CA VAL A 363 -2.06 53.57 8.59
C VAL A 363 -2.36 53.44 7.09
N LEU A 364 -2.51 52.23 6.54
CA LEU A 364 -2.87 52.04 5.14
C LEU A 364 -4.32 52.45 4.80
N LYS A 365 -5.24 52.47 5.79
CA LYS A 365 -6.60 53.00 5.61
C LYS A 365 -6.64 54.53 5.61
N ILE A 366 -5.75 55.19 6.36
CA ILE A 366 -5.63 56.65 6.39
C ILE A 366 -5.03 57.17 5.07
N PHE A 367 -4.11 56.43 4.44
CA PHE A 367 -3.52 56.83 3.15
C PHE A 367 -4.38 56.48 1.92
N ARG A 368 -5.58 55.93 2.10
CA ARG A 368 -6.50 55.55 1.01
C ARG A 368 -7.80 56.37 1.00
N GLN A 369 -7.76 57.61 1.51
CA GLN A 369 -8.79 58.59 1.20
C GLN A 369 -8.44 59.30 -0.12
N PRO A 370 -9.36 59.34 -1.09
CA PRO A 370 -9.13 59.98 -2.37
C PRO A 370 -9.12 61.50 -2.22
N SER A 371 -8.09 62.15 -2.78
CA SER A 371 -8.15 63.56 -3.20
C SER A 371 -8.87 63.68 -4.53
#